data_AF-A0A4R2KSX2-F1
#
_entry.id   AF-A0A4R2KSX2-F1
#
_cell.length_a   1.000
_cell.length_b   1.000
_cell.length_c   1.000
_cell.angle_alpha   90.00
_cell.angle_beta   90.00
_cell.angle_gamma   90.00
#
_symmetry.space_group_name_H-M   'P 1'
#
loop_
_entity.id
_entity.type
_entity.pdbx_description
1 polymer ?
#
loop_
_entity_poly.entity_id
_entity_poly.type
_entity_poly.pdbx_seq_one_letter_code
_entity_poly.pdbx_strand_id
1 'polypeptide(L)'
;MTSSDDITHAEHLKQEQDHFRWRQQHLEALATLRRAEAALMLHEARIVAHQAEIARHQEQIAHGTAHAPAVDAGEHARMAHDHAHGAEHHAGLLDAIKAVAAHLDGGEKP
;
A
#
# COMPACT_ATOMS: atom_id res chain seq x y z
N MET A 1 -49.62 -20.23 -29.38
CA MET A 1 -49.86 -19.24 -28.32
C MET A 1 -48.90 -19.55 -27.19
N THR A 2 -47.63 -19.20 -27.37
CA THR A 2 -46.68 -19.12 -26.26
C THR A 2 -47.05 -17.88 -25.46
N SER A 3 -47.42 -18.11 -24.20
CA SER A 3 -48.18 -17.22 -23.35
C SER A 3 -47.37 -15.97 -23.03
N SER A 4 -48.04 -14.84 -22.80
CA SER A 4 -47.43 -13.58 -22.34
C SER A 4 -46.46 -13.75 -21.15
N ASP A 5 -46.62 -14.82 -20.37
CA ASP A 5 -45.76 -15.20 -19.26
C ASP A 5 -44.33 -15.58 -19.70
N ASP A 6 -44.16 -16.24 -20.85
CA ASP A 6 -42.84 -16.64 -21.34
C ASP A 6 -42.01 -15.41 -21.73
N ILE A 7 -42.67 -14.40 -22.32
CA ILE A 7 -42.05 -13.12 -22.68
C ILE A 7 -41.67 -12.33 -21.42
N THR A 8 -42.59 -12.27 -20.45
CA THR A 8 -42.35 -11.57 -19.17
C THR A 8 -41.20 -12.22 -18.39
N HIS A 9 -41.13 -13.56 -18.38
CA HIS A 9 -40.04 -14.29 -17.73
C HIS A 9 -38.69 -14.02 -18.41
N ALA A 10 -38.65 -14.03 -19.75
CA ALA A 10 -37.44 -13.73 -20.50
C ALA A 10 -36.95 -12.28 -20.26
N GLU A 11 -37.86 -11.32 -20.17
CA GLU A 11 -37.54 -9.93 -19.86
C GLU A 11 -36.99 -9.76 -18.43
N HIS A 12 -37.61 -10.44 -17.46
CA HIS A 12 -37.14 -10.41 -16.07
C HIS A 12 -35.74 -11.01 -15.93
N LEU A 13 -35.50 -12.16 -16.56
CA LEU A 13 -34.18 -12.82 -16.56
C LEU A 13 -33.12 -11.93 -17.21
N LYS A 14 -33.47 -11.24 -18.30
CA LYS A 14 -32.56 -10.28 -18.95
C LYS A 14 -32.23 -9.11 -18.02
N GLN A 15 -33.21 -8.55 -17.32
CA GLN A 15 -32.98 -7.46 -16.36
C GLN A 15 -32.08 -7.89 -15.20
N GLU A 16 -32.27 -9.09 -14.67
CA GLU A 16 -31.40 -9.64 -13.61
C GLU A 16 -29.96 -9.81 -14.11
N GLN A 17 -29.76 -10.38 -15.31
CA GLN A 17 -28.43 -10.52 -15.90
C GLN A 17 -27.76 -9.17 -16.14
N ASP A 18 -28.50 -8.18 -16.65
CA ASP A 18 -28.02 -6.82 -16.83
C ASP A 18 -27.63 -6.18 -15.49
N HIS A 19 -28.42 -6.42 -14.45
CA HIS A 19 -28.13 -5.94 -13.09
C HIS A 19 -26.84 -6.57 -12.53
N PHE A 20 -26.65 -7.89 -12.70
CA PHE A 20 -25.42 -8.56 -12.26
C PHE A 20 -24.19 -8.04 -13.01
N ARG A 21 -24.28 -7.87 -14.33
CA ARG A 21 -23.21 -7.29 -15.14
C ARG A 21 -22.86 -5.87 -14.70
N TRP A 22 -23.87 -5.04 -14.45
CA TRP A 22 -23.66 -3.69 -13.93
C TRP A 22 -22.98 -3.71 -12.56
N ARG A 23 -23.43 -4.59 -11.66
CA ARG A 23 -22.85 -4.71 -10.31
C ARG A 23 -21.40 -5.20 -10.36
N GLN A 24 -21.08 -6.13 -11.25
CA GLN A 24 -19.70 -6.57 -11.48
C GLN A 24 -18.82 -5.39 -11.91
N GLN A 25 -19.22 -4.66 -12.96
CA GLN A 25 -18.46 -3.50 -13.46
C GLN A 25 -18.28 -2.43 -12.38
N HIS A 26 -19.30 -2.21 -11.55
CA HIS A 26 -19.23 -1.28 -10.43
C HIS A 26 -18.20 -1.71 -9.38
N LEU A 27 -18.18 -3.00 -9.02
CA LEU A 27 -17.20 -3.53 -8.06
C LEU A 27 -15.77 -3.49 -8.61
N GLU A 28 -15.57 -3.81 -9.90
CA GLU A 28 -14.27 -3.70 -10.56
C GLU A 28 -13.75 -2.25 -10.58
N ALA A 29 -14.63 -1.29 -10.84
CA ALA A 29 -14.31 0.13 -10.76
C ALA A 29 -13.90 0.55 -9.34
N LEU A 30 -14.66 0.12 -8.32
CA LEU A 30 -14.31 0.39 -6.91
C LEU A 30 -12.97 -0.24 -6.52
N ALA A 31 -12.71 -1.48 -6.92
CA ALA A 31 -11.44 -2.15 -6.66
C ALA A 31 -10.25 -1.41 -7.31
N THR A 32 -10.46 -0.87 -8.51
CA THR A 32 -9.47 -0.03 -9.20
C THR A 32 -9.19 1.26 -8.44
N LEU A 33 -10.24 1.94 -7.96
CA LEU A 33 -10.11 3.15 -7.15
C LEU A 33 -9.35 2.89 -5.84
N ARG A 34 -9.65 1.77 -5.15
CA ARG A 34 -8.96 1.39 -3.91
C ARG A 34 -7.47 1.10 -4.14
N ARG A 35 -7.12 0.44 -5.25
CA ARG A 35 -5.71 0.24 -5.65
C ARG A 35 -4.99 1.55 -5.90
N ALA A 36 -5.64 2.51 -6.57
CA ALA A 36 -5.08 3.84 -6.80
C ALA A 36 -4.89 4.61 -5.48
N GLU A 37 -5.87 4.56 -4.57
CA GLU A 37 -5.79 5.17 -3.23
C GLU A 37 -4.59 4.61 -2.44
N ALA A 38 -4.41 3.29 -2.43
CA ALA A 38 -3.28 2.65 -1.76
C ALA A 38 -1.92 3.08 -2.35
N ALA A 39 -1.83 3.19 -3.68
CA ALA A 39 -0.61 3.66 -4.34
C ALA A 39 -0.26 5.12 -3.97
N LEU A 40 -1.27 6.00 -3.89
CA LEU A 40 -1.10 7.38 -3.44
C LEU A 40 -0.60 7.45 -2.00
N MET A 41 -1.20 6.68 -1.09
CA MET A 41 -0.75 6.61 0.30
C MET A 41 0.70 6.14 0.44
N LEU A 42 1.12 5.15 -0.36
CA LEU A 42 2.50 4.70 -0.38
C LEU A 42 3.46 5.78 -0.91
N HIS A 43 3.03 6.58 -1.89
CA HIS A 43 3.82 7.71 -2.37
C HIS A 43 3.95 8.80 -1.30
N GLU A 44 2.86 9.12 -0.60
CA GLU A 44 2.88 10.09 0.50
C GLU A 44 3.86 9.66 1.60
N ALA A 45 3.85 8.39 2.00
CA ALA A 45 4.80 7.87 2.98
C ALA A 45 6.27 8.07 2.57
N ARG A 46 6.58 7.90 1.27
CA ARG A 46 7.94 8.16 0.74
C ARG A 46 8.29 9.63 0.77
N ILE A 47 7.34 10.52 0.47
CA ILE A 47 7.54 11.97 0.55
C ILE A 47 7.86 12.37 1.99
N VAL A 48 7.12 11.86 2.97
CA VAL A 48 7.37 12.11 4.40
C VAL A 48 8.76 11.62 4.82
N ALA A 49 9.19 10.44 4.36
CA ALA A 49 10.53 9.93 4.64
C ALA A 49 11.63 10.87 4.08
N HIS A 50 11.48 11.34 2.84
CA HIS A 50 12.41 12.31 2.26
C HIS A 50 12.40 13.65 3.00
N GLN A 51 11.24 14.13 3.45
CA GLN A 51 11.15 15.36 4.25
C GLN A 51 11.94 15.22 5.56
N ALA A 52 11.85 14.07 6.23
CA ALA A 52 12.63 13.80 7.43
C ALA A 52 14.15 13.77 7.15
N GLU A 53 14.57 13.19 6.02
CA GLU A 53 15.98 13.24 5.58
C GLU A 53 16.47 14.66 5.30
N ILE A 54 15.66 15.47 4.61
CA ILE A 54 15.96 16.87 4.35
C ILE A 54 16.13 17.63 5.67
N ALA A 55 15.22 17.44 6.63
CA ALA A 55 15.31 18.07 7.93
C ALA A 55 16.61 17.70 8.67
N ARG A 56 17.02 16.41 8.63
CA ARG A 56 18.31 15.98 9.20
C ARG A 56 19.51 16.64 8.52
N HIS A 57 19.52 16.71 7.19
CA HIS A 57 20.59 17.38 6.46
C HIS A 57 20.64 18.88 6.76
N GLN A 58 19.48 19.53 6.87
CA GLN A 58 19.38 20.94 7.22
C GLN A 58 19.93 21.21 8.63
N GLU A 59 19.59 20.36 9.61
CA GLU A 59 20.14 20.43 10.96
C GLU A 59 21.68 20.32 10.96
N GLN A 60 22.23 19.33 10.23
CA GLN A 60 23.68 19.13 10.10
C GLN A 60 24.38 20.34 9.48
N ILE A 61 23.76 20.97 8.48
CA ILE A 61 24.27 22.20 7.85
C ILE A 61 24.20 23.38 8.83
N ALA A 62 23.08 23.55 9.53
CA ALA A 62 22.83 24.70 10.40
C ALA A 62 23.76 24.73 11.62
N HIS A 63 24.05 23.57 12.21
CA HIS A 63 24.87 23.47 13.42
C HIS A 63 26.35 23.21 13.14
N GLY A 64 26.70 22.81 11.92
CA GLY A 64 28.05 22.36 11.57
C GLY A 64 28.54 21.22 12.47
N THR A 65 29.77 20.75 12.27
CA THR A 65 30.40 19.76 13.15
C THR A 65 30.94 20.37 14.46
N ALA A 66 30.54 21.59 14.81
CA ALA A 66 31.17 22.41 15.84
C ALA A 66 30.86 21.98 17.29
N HIS A 67 29.79 21.21 17.49
CA HIS A 67 29.37 20.69 18.80
C HIS A 67 29.23 19.17 18.83
N ALA A 68 29.66 18.47 17.78
CA ALA A 68 29.69 17.01 17.82
C ALA A 68 30.71 16.59 18.89
N PRO A 69 30.32 15.85 19.94
CA PRO A 69 31.29 15.24 20.83
C PRO A 69 32.26 14.42 19.97
N ALA A 70 33.55 14.44 20.32
CA ALA A 70 34.52 13.57 19.66
C ALA A 70 33.94 12.16 19.68
N VAL A 71 33.65 11.63 18.49
CA VAL A 71 32.92 10.39 18.32
C VAL A 71 33.74 9.29 19.01
N ASP A 72 33.25 8.77 20.13
CA ASP A 72 33.78 7.51 20.66
C ASP A 72 33.45 6.43 19.63
N ALA A 73 34.49 5.77 19.12
CA ALA A 73 34.34 4.69 18.15
C ALA A 73 33.40 3.58 18.68
N GLY A 74 33.27 3.42 20.01
CA GLY A 74 32.34 2.50 20.65
C GLY A 74 30.86 2.85 20.47
N GLU A 75 30.51 4.14 20.43
CA GLU A 75 29.13 4.59 20.27
C GLU A 75 28.61 4.37 18.84
N HIS A 76 29.44 4.60 17.83
CA HIS A 76 29.10 4.28 16.44
C HIS A 76 28.94 2.79 16.21
N ALA A 77 29.79 1.96 16.83
CA ALA A 77 29.66 0.51 16.75
C ALA A 77 28.34 0.02 17.38
N ARG A 78 27.97 0.57 18.54
CA ARG A 78 26.70 0.24 19.21
C ARG A 78 25.50 0.72 18.40
N MET A 79 25.52 1.94 17.90
CA MET A 79 24.41 2.50 17.12
C MET A 79 24.25 1.80 15.76
N ALA A 80 25.36 1.42 15.11
CA ALA A 80 25.32 0.60 13.89
C ALA A 80 24.79 -0.82 14.16
N HIS A 81 25.13 -1.42 15.31
CA HIS A 81 24.60 -2.71 15.74
C HIS A 81 23.09 -2.64 16.00
N ASP A 82 22.64 -1.66 16.78
CA ASP A 82 21.22 -1.46 17.11
C ASP A 82 20.40 -1.13 15.85
N HIS A 83 20.97 -0.35 14.93
CA HIS A 83 20.33 -0.05 13.65
C HIS A 83 20.27 -1.26 12.71
N ALA A 84 21.33 -2.08 12.65
CA ALA A 84 21.30 -3.32 11.88
C ALA A 84 20.26 -4.31 12.45
N HIS A 85 20.19 -4.43 13.77
CA HIS A 85 19.19 -5.27 14.44
C HIS A 85 17.75 -4.74 14.24
N GLY A 86 17.56 -3.42 14.26
CA GLY A 86 16.28 -2.79 13.92
C GLY A 86 15.87 -2.97 12.46
N ALA A 87 16.84 -2.95 11.53
CA ALA A 87 16.62 -3.14 10.11
C ALA A 87 16.10 -4.55 9.78
N GLU A 88 16.53 -5.58 10.53
CA GLU A 88 16.01 -6.95 10.41
C GLU A 88 14.52 -7.05 10.76
N HIS A 89 14.09 -6.38 11.84
CA HIS A 89 12.67 -6.31 12.20
C HIS A 89 11.84 -5.53 11.17
N HIS A 90 12.42 -4.47 10.61
CA HIS A 90 11.76 -3.69 9.57
C HIS A 90 11.61 -4.48 8.26
N ALA A 91 12.64 -5.19 7.83
CA ALA A 91 12.59 -6.07 6.67
C ALA A 91 11.54 -7.19 6.84
N GLY A 92 11.51 -7.83 8.02
CA GLY A 92 10.50 -8.84 8.34
C GLY A 92 9.06 -8.31 8.30
N LEU A 93 8.82 -7.10 8.80
CA LEU A 93 7.51 -6.45 8.72
C LEU A 93 7.12 -6.15 7.27
N LEU A 94 8.05 -5.64 6.45
CA LEU A 94 7.80 -5.36 5.04
C LEU A 94 7.51 -6.64 4.24
N ASP A 95 8.21 -7.73 4.51
CA ASP A 95 7.98 -9.00 3.84
C ASP A 95 6.66 -9.64 4.28
N ALA A 96 6.27 -9.50 5.55
CA ALA A 96 4.94 -9.90 6.02
C ALA A 96 3.83 -9.10 5.31
N ILE A 97 4.01 -7.79 5.14
CA ILE A 97 3.06 -6.92 4.41
C ILE A 97 2.97 -7.35 2.93
N LYS A 98 4.10 -7.60 2.26
CA LYS A 98 4.11 -8.10 0.87
C LYS A 98 3.45 -9.47 0.73
N ALA A 99 3.66 -10.37 1.69
CA ALA A 99 3.03 -11.69 1.69
C ALA A 99 1.50 -11.59 1.82
N VAL A 100 1.01 -10.69 2.69
CA VAL A 100 -0.42 -10.38 2.81
C VAL A 100 -0.96 -9.78 1.51
N ALA A 101 -0.24 -8.81 0.92
CA ALA A 101 -0.64 -8.21 -0.35
C ALA A 101 -0.73 -9.26 -1.48
N ALA A 102 0.26 -10.14 -1.61
CA ALA A 102 0.24 -11.22 -2.60
C ALA A 102 -0.91 -12.21 -2.39
N HIS A 103 -1.34 -12.45 -1.14
CA HIS A 103 -2.50 -13.28 -0.85
C HIS A 103 -3.81 -12.61 -1.29
N LEU A 104 -3.91 -11.29 -1.13
CA LEU A 104 -5.06 -10.50 -1.56
C LEU A 104 -5.14 -10.41 -3.10
N ASP A 105 -3.99 -10.25 -3.77
CA ASP A 105 -3.90 -10.20 -5.24
C ASP A 105 -4.04 -11.58 -5.89
N GLY A 106 -3.63 -12.66 -5.21
CA GLY A 106 -3.72 -14.05 -5.68
C GLY A 106 -5.09 -14.72 -5.48
N GLY A 107 -6.01 -14.09 -4.74
CA GLY A 107 -7.40 -14.52 -4.59
C GLY A 107 -8.25 -14.29 -5.85
N GLU A 108 -7.73 -13.53 -6.81
CA GLU A 108 -8.27 -13.38 -8.16
C GLU A 108 -7.66 -14.48 -9.06
N LYS A 109 -8.13 -15.72 -8.91
CA LYS A 109 -8.09 -16.69 -10.03
C LYS A 109 -9.51 -16.81 -10.60
N PRO A 110 -9.64 -16.87 -11.94
CA PRO A 110 -10.93 -16.88 -12.63
C PRO A 110 -11.81 -18.08 -12.25
#